data_AF-A0A7S4SQR0-F1
#
_entry.id   AF-A0A7S4SQR0-F1
#
_cell.length_a   1.000
_cell.length_b   1.000
_cell.length_c   1.000
_cell.angle_alpha   90.00
_cell.angle_beta   90.00
_cell.angle_gamma   90.00
#
_symmetry.space_group_name_H-M   'P 1'
#
loop_
_entity.id
_entity.type
_entity.pdbx_description
1 polymer ?
#
loop_
_entity_poly.entity_id
_entity_poly.type
_entity_poly.pdbx_seq_one_letter_code
_entity_poly.pdbx_strand_id
1 'polypeptide(L)'
;MTERPTTPLPDAPGGAGGGGEESRLAEAQLARAERLLGERPRIDAALKNFLSLRMAEDMTEADPCGSRASAGRGAITCARALSRALNALELPPSAEWAREHPQAEDERGVDFMERIGEYRVLQVLWARCRAAGQKPSAVLGRSALKLAYPLAARALLSPPVATGDTGGAAAGAGDELRDFVEGFGRSLEKGAPAADVVWAADLGAALASRRLARAAEAVERERRAASAEAFADELRAALAARHPAEEDAAVRIEEVAD
;
A
#
# COMPACT_ATOMS: atom_id res chain seq x y z
N MET A 1 -26.49 65.54 -30.59
CA MET A 1 -27.12 64.79 -29.47
C MET A 1 -28.05 63.78 -30.10
N THR A 2 -27.60 62.53 -30.18
CA THR A 2 -28.31 61.43 -30.85
C THR A 2 -28.69 60.42 -29.77
N GLU A 3 -29.97 60.37 -29.44
CA GLU A 3 -30.54 59.46 -28.45
C GLU A 3 -30.48 58.03 -28.99
N ARG A 4 -29.84 57.12 -28.24
CA ARG A 4 -29.83 55.69 -28.57
C ARG A 4 -31.10 55.04 -28.04
N PRO A 5 -31.80 54.23 -28.83
CA PRO A 5 -33.01 53.54 -28.38
C PRO A 5 -32.65 52.46 -27.36
N THR A 6 -33.31 52.52 -26.20
CA THR A 6 -33.19 51.54 -25.12
C THR A 6 -34.05 50.32 -25.48
N THR A 7 -33.41 49.26 -25.94
CA THR A 7 -34.09 47.98 -26.18
C THR A 7 -34.39 47.31 -24.83
N PRO A 8 -35.65 46.92 -24.54
CA PRO A 8 -35.97 46.21 -23.31
C PRO A 8 -35.28 44.84 -23.29
N LEU A 9 -34.58 44.54 -22.19
CA LEU A 9 -33.99 43.23 -21.96
C LEU A 9 -35.10 42.17 -21.90
N PRO A 10 -34.93 41.01 -22.56
CA PRO A 10 -35.86 39.90 -22.41
C PRO A 10 -35.81 39.36 -20.97
N ASP A 11 -36.98 39.09 -20.40
CA ASP A 11 -37.14 38.45 -19.09
C ASP A 11 -36.33 37.15 -19.05
N ALA A 12 -35.37 37.10 -18.13
CA ALA A 12 -34.55 35.93 -17.92
C ALA A 12 -35.45 34.76 -17.44
N PRO A 13 -35.40 33.58 -18.09
CA PRO A 13 -36.16 32.43 -17.63
C PRO A 13 -35.71 32.08 -16.21
N GLY A 14 -36.65 32.12 -15.27
CA GLY A 14 -36.44 31.78 -13.87
C GLY A 14 -35.93 30.34 -13.73
N GLY A 15 -34.62 30.19 -13.59
CA GLY A 15 -33.94 28.92 -13.32
C GLY A 15 -34.15 28.46 -11.88
N ALA A 16 -35.34 28.01 -11.54
CA ALA A 16 -35.67 27.47 -10.21
C ALA A 16 -35.21 26.00 -10.00
N GLY A 17 -34.52 25.39 -10.97
CA GLY A 17 -34.15 23.97 -10.96
C GLY A 17 -32.73 23.63 -10.46
N GLY A 18 -31.83 24.61 -10.30
CA GLY A 18 -30.40 24.35 -10.04
C GLY A 18 -30.02 24.00 -8.59
N GLY A 19 -30.83 24.39 -7.60
CA GLY A 19 -30.44 24.28 -6.19
C GLY A 19 -30.33 22.85 -5.65
N GLY A 20 -31.02 21.88 -6.26
CA GLY A 20 -31.06 20.50 -5.77
C GLY A 20 -29.77 19.72 -6.07
N GLU A 21 -29.18 19.89 -7.25
CA GLU A 21 -27.99 19.15 -7.65
C GLU A 21 -26.73 19.69 -6.98
N GLU A 22 -26.60 21.01 -6.90
CA GLU A 22 -25.49 21.67 -6.19
C GLU A 22 -25.46 21.28 -4.71
N SER A 23 -26.63 21.19 -4.07
CA SER A 23 -26.75 20.76 -2.67
C SER A 23 -26.29 19.31 -2.48
N ARG A 24 -26.68 18.38 -3.38
CA ARG A 24 -26.24 16.98 -3.32
C ARG A 24 -24.74 16.83 -3.52
N LEU A 25 -24.15 17.60 -4.44
CA LEU A 25 -22.71 17.61 -4.68
C LEU A 25 -21.94 18.12 -3.47
N ALA A 26 -22.42 19.20 -2.84
CA ALA A 26 -21.84 19.74 -1.61
C ALA A 26 -21.91 18.72 -0.45
N GLU A 27 -23.06 18.08 -0.27
CA GLU A 27 -23.24 17.01 0.74
C GLU A 27 -22.27 15.84 0.52
N ALA A 28 -22.13 15.38 -0.73
CA ALA A 28 -21.20 14.32 -1.07
C ALA A 28 -19.72 14.71 -0.85
N GLN A 29 -19.36 15.98 -1.04
CA GLN A 29 -18.02 16.49 -0.75
C GLN A 29 -17.75 16.57 0.75
N LEU A 30 -18.73 17.02 1.54
CA LEU A 30 -18.65 17.06 3.00
C LEU A 30 -18.50 15.65 3.58
N ALA A 31 -19.31 14.70 3.14
CA ALA A 31 -19.23 13.31 3.58
C ALA A 31 -17.84 12.69 3.28
N ARG A 32 -17.27 12.99 2.10
CA ARG A 32 -15.90 12.58 1.76
C ARG A 32 -14.85 13.22 2.67
N ALA A 33 -15.01 14.51 2.97
CA ALA A 33 -14.09 15.23 3.85
C ALA A 33 -14.11 14.65 5.27
N GLU A 34 -15.31 14.41 5.82
CA GLU A 34 -15.50 13.77 7.12
C GLU A 34 -14.89 12.37 7.18
N ARG A 35 -15.10 11.56 6.13
CA ARG A 35 -14.49 10.24 6.01
C ARG A 35 -12.96 10.33 6.09
N LEU A 36 -12.33 11.19 5.28
CA LEU A 36 -10.87 11.37 5.28
C LEU A 36 -10.34 11.85 6.65
N LEU A 37 -11.06 12.77 7.30
CA LEU A 37 -10.73 13.26 8.63
C LEU A 37 -11.00 12.21 9.73
N GLY A 38 -11.88 11.25 9.50
CA GLY A 38 -12.19 10.14 10.40
C GLY A 38 -11.21 8.97 10.33
N GLU A 39 -10.44 8.85 9.25
CA GLU A 39 -9.58 7.67 9.02
C GLU A 39 -8.54 7.44 10.13
N ARG A 40 -8.35 6.18 10.51
CA ARG A 40 -7.29 5.71 11.41
C ARG A 40 -6.66 4.44 10.82
N PRO A 41 -5.34 4.23 11.03
CA PRO A 41 -4.39 5.14 11.64
C PRO A 41 -4.10 6.37 10.76
N ARG A 42 -3.54 7.42 11.37
CA ARG A 42 -3.00 8.57 10.64
C ARG A 42 -1.70 8.19 9.94
N ILE A 43 -1.31 8.94 8.91
CA ILE A 43 -0.09 8.67 8.13
C ILE A 43 1.15 8.59 9.05
N ASP A 44 1.29 9.49 10.03
CA ASP A 44 2.42 9.45 10.97
C ASP A 44 2.46 8.17 11.80
N ALA A 45 1.30 7.65 12.21
CA ALA A 45 1.22 6.40 12.96
C ALA A 45 1.53 5.20 12.04
N ALA A 46 1.01 5.19 10.81
CA ALA A 46 1.31 4.16 9.83
C ALA A 46 2.81 4.12 9.48
N LEU A 47 3.45 5.28 9.31
CA LEU A 47 4.88 5.37 9.06
C LEU A 47 5.72 4.83 10.21
N LYS A 48 5.30 5.07 11.46
CA LYS A 48 5.93 4.48 12.65
C LYS A 48 5.75 2.97 12.70
N ASN A 49 4.55 2.47 12.42
CA ASN A 49 4.28 1.03 12.35
C ASN A 49 5.17 0.35 11.30
N PHE A 50 5.29 0.95 10.12
CA PHE A 50 6.18 0.47 9.06
C PHE A 50 7.65 0.49 9.48
N LEU A 51 8.12 1.57 10.10
CA LEU A 51 9.47 1.66 10.65
C LEU A 51 9.74 0.55 11.69
N SER A 52 8.80 0.31 12.61
CA SER A 52 8.93 -0.76 13.59
C SER A 52 9.00 -2.14 12.95
N LEU A 53 8.25 -2.37 11.87
CA LEU A 53 8.34 -3.61 11.10
C LEU A 53 9.70 -3.77 10.41
N ARG A 54 10.19 -2.73 9.73
CA ARG A 54 11.51 -2.75 9.09
C ARG A 54 12.62 -3.03 10.10
N MET A 55 12.60 -2.35 11.25
CA MET A 55 13.58 -2.60 12.31
C MET A 55 13.49 -4.03 12.86
N ALA A 56 12.29 -4.63 12.92
CA ALA A 56 12.13 -6.01 13.35
C ALA A 56 12.62 -7.02 12.28
N GLU A 57 12.39 -6.74 11.00
CA GLU A 57 12.91 -7.51 9.87
C GLU A 57 14.44 -7.55 9.91
N ASP A 58 15.09 -6.40 10.07
CA ASP A 58 16.55 -6.25 10.20
C ASP A 58 17.13 -7.02 11.40
N MET A 59 16.35 -7.21 12.48
CA MET A 59 16.78 -8.00 13.64
C MET A 59 16.69 -9.51 13.40
N THR A 60 15.81 -9.95 12.49
CA THR A 60 15.59 -11.36 12.17
C THR A 60 16.44 -11.87 11.02
N GLU A 61 16.80 -11.01 10.07
CA GLU A 61 17.81 -11.33 9.05
C GLU A 61 19.19 -11.37 9.70
N ALA A 62 19.55 -12.56 10.17
CA ALA A 62 20.83 -12.80 10.78
C ALA A 62 21.94 -12.74 9.73
N ASP A 63 22.49 -11.55 9.47
CA ASP A 63 23.70 -11.42 8.66
C ASP A 63 24.89 -12.09 9.41
N PRO A 64 25.45 -13.19 8.89
CA PRO A 64 26.58 -13.88 9.53
C PRO A 64 27.85 -13.03 9.58
N CYS A 65 27.91 -11.91 8.83
CA CYS A 65 29.09 -11.04 8.75
C CYS A 65 29.08 -9.82 9.68
N GLY A 66 28.11 -9.67 10.59
CA GLY A 66 28.24 -8.79 11.76
C GLY A 66 27.97 -7.29 11.56
N SER A 67 27.41 -6.84 10.44
CA SER A 67 27.10 -5.41 10.20
C SER A 67 25.70 -4.98 10.69
N ARG A 68 25.22 -5.46 11.84
CA ARG A 68 23.82 -5.21 12.29
C ARG A 68 23.53 -3.79 12.80
N ALA A 69 24.54 -2.98 13.11
CA ALA A 69 24.34 -1.68 13.76
C ALA A 69 23.99 -0.52 12.80
N SER A 70 24.16 -0.67 11.49
CA SER A 70 23.87 0.40 10.51
C SER A 70 22.41 0.40 10.04
N ALA A 71 21.81 -0.77 9.81
CA ALA A 71 20.50 -0.91 9.17
C ALA A 71 19.36 -0.13 9.87
N GLY A 72 19.20 -0.31 11.19
CA GLY A 72 18.14 0.39 11.92
C GLY A 72 18.27 1.92 11.93
N ARG A 73 19.49 2.47 11.79
CA ARG A 73 19.70 3.94 11.74
C ARG A 73 19.32 4.52 10.37
N GLY A 74 19.57 3.78 9.30
CA GLY A 74 19.20 4.21 7.96
C GLY A 74 17.69 4.22 7.76
N ALA A 75 16.96 3.21 8.26
CA ALA A 75 15.49 3.19 8.24
C ALA A 75 14.85 4.40 8.95
N ILE A 76 15.37 4.82 10.11
CA ILE A 76 14.90 6.02 10.84
C ILE A 76 15.12 7.28 10.00
N THR A 77 16.28 7.37 9.32
CA THR A 77 16.64 8.50 8.45
C THR A 77 15.70 8.56 7.25
N CYS A 78 15.42 7.43 6.61
CA CYS A 78 14.47 7.31 5.50
C CYS A 78 13.05 7.70 5.91
N ALA A 79 12.57 7.20 7.05
CA ALA A 79 11.25 7.57 7.59
C ALA A 79 11.13 9.09 7.83
N ARG A 80 12.18 9.72 8.38
CA ARG A 80 12.20 11.19 8.58
C ARG A 80 12.24 11.95 7.26
N ALA A 81 12.97 11.46 6.26
CA ALA A 81 13.01 12.07 4.93
C ALA A 81 11.64 12.03 4.27
N LEU A 82 10.97 10.87 4.30
CA LEU A 82 9.61 10.71 3.77
C LEU A 82 8.57 11.55 4.52
N SER A 83 8.61 11.57 5.86
CA SER A 83 7.71 12.41 6.66
C SER A 83 7.87 13.91 6.34
N ARG A 84 9.11 14.38 6.14
CA ARG A 84 9.36 15.77 5.71
C ARG A 84 8.84 16.04 4.31
N ALA A 85 9.12 15.15 3.35
CA ALA A 85 8.65 15.28 1.96
C ALA A 85 7.12 15.34 1.90
N LEU A 86 6.42 14.45 2.61
CA LEU A 86 4.96 14.45 2.68
C LEU A 86 4.41 15.76 3.25
N ASN A 87 4.98 16.26 4.35
CA ASN A 87 4.47 17.48 4.99
C ASN A 87 4.83 18.76 4.23
N ALA A 88 5.88 18.74 3.42
CA ALA A 88 6.26 19.85 2.54
C ALA A 88 5.50 19.84 1.20
N LEU A 89 4.81 18.74 0.86
CA LEU A 89 4.16 18.57 -0.44
C LEU A 89 3.11 19.66 -0.71
N GLU A 90 3.21 20.24 -1.90
CA GLU A 90 2.20 21.08 -2.53
C GLU A 90 1.44 20.25 -3.54
N LEU A 91 0.15 20.03 -3.29
CA LEU A 91 -0.69 19.25 -4.18
C LEU A 91 -1.03 20.09 -5.43
N PRO A 92 -0.67 19.62 -6.64
CA PRO A 92 -0.96 20.35 -7.87
C PRO A 92 -2.47 20.52 -8.08
N PRO A 93 -2.94 21.57 -8.77
CA PRO A 93 -4.35 21.75 -9.14
C PRO A 93 -4.95 20.47 -9.74
N SER A 94 -6.22 20.18 -9.42
CA SER A 94 -6.88 18.94 -9.88
C SER A 94 -6.84 18.71 -11.39
N ALA A 95 -6.88 19.76 -12.21
CA ALA A 95 -6.75 19.66 -13.66
C ALA A 95 -5.34 19.21 -14.09
N GLU A 96 -4.30 19.63 -13.38
CA GLU A 96 -2.92 19.18 -13.65
C GLU A 96 -2.72 17.74 -13.20
N TRP A 97 -3.22 17.40 -12.01
CA TRP A 97 -3.17 16.04 -11.50
C TRP A 97 -3.87 15.04 -12.43
N ALA A 98 -5.05 15.38 -12.94
CA ALA A 98 -5.80 14.53 -13.86
C ALA A 98 -5.08 14.30 -15.21
N ARG A 99 -4.27 15.26 -15.67
CA ARG A 99 -3.42 15.08 -16.87
C ARG A 99 -2.29 14.08 -16.63
N GLU A 100 -1.70 14.09 -15.43
CA GLU A 100 -0.65 13.13 -15.04
C GLU A 100 -1.19 11.74 -14.69
N HIS A 101 -2.48 11.64 -14.35
CA HIS A 101 -3.13 10.40 -13.93
C HIS A 101 -4.38 10.14 -14.79
N PRO A 102 -4.21 9.84 -16.09
CA PRO A 102 -5.33 9.61 -17.00
C PRO A 102 -6.20 8.44 -16.53
N GLN A 103 -7.41 8.35 -17.10
CA GLN A 103 -8.29 7.21 -16.89
C GLN A 103 -7.61 5.93 -17.41
N ALA A 104 -7.60 4.87 -16.62
CA ALA A 104 -7.07 3.58 -17.07
C ALA A 104 -7.99 2.91 -18.11
N GLU A 105 -7.45 2.01 -18.93
CA GLU A 105 -8.20 1.34 -20.00
C GLU A 105 -9.41 0.54 -19.46
N ASP A 106 -9.29 0.00 -18.24
CA ASP A 106 -10.30 -0.78 -17.53
C ASP A 106 -11.12 0.04 -16.51
N GLU A 107 -10.78 1.30 -16.28
CA GLU A 107 -11.47 2.19 -15.33
C GLU A 107 -12.74 2.75 -15.99
N ARG A 108 -13.88 2.69 -15.30
CA ARG A 108 -15.12 3.32 -15.81
C ARG A 108 -15.03 4.84 -15.66
N GLY A 109 -15.64 5.58 -16.58
CA GLY A 109 -15.63 7.05 -16.53
C GLY A 109 -16.22 7.63 -15.23
N VAL A 110 -17.21 6.95 -14.64
CA VAL A 110 -17.77 7.33 -13.33
C VAL A 110 -16.75 7.18 -12.19
N ASP A 111 -15.96 6.11 -12.19
CA ASP A 111 -14.94 5.86 -11.16
C ASP A 111 -13.80 6.88 -11.29
N PHE A 112 -13.42 7.21 -12.52
CA PHE A 112 -12.45 8.27 -12.79
C PHE A 112 -12.90 9.64 -12.26
N MET A 113 -14.16 10.00 -12.50
CA MET A 113 -14.74 11.26 -12.00
C MET A 113 -14.85 11.29 -10.48
N GLU A 114 -15.17 10.16 -9.85
CA GLU A 114 -15.13 10.02 -8.39
C GLU A 114 -13.72 10.21 -7.85
N ARG A 115 -12.71 9.59 -8.48
CA ARG A 115 -11.29 9.74 -8.12
C ARG A 115 -10.82 11.20 -8.21
N ILE A 116 -11.20 11.93 -9.27
CA ILE A 116 -10.93 13.38 -9.37
C ILE A 116 -11.65 14.16 -8.25
N GLY A 117 -12.90 13.81 -7.96
CA GLY A 117 -13.67 14.42 -6.87
C GLY A 117 -13.01 14.22 -5.51
N GLU A 118 -12.52 13.01 -5.23
CA GLU A 118 -11.76 12.71 -4.01
C GLU A 118 -10.46 13.49 -3.93
N TYR A 119 -9.71 13.60 -5.03
CA TYR A 119 -8.50 14.41 -5.09
C TYR A 119 -8.76 15.89 -4.80
N ARG A 120 -9.86 16.47 -5.31
CA ARG A 120 -10.25 17.86 -5.02
C ARG A 120 -10.53 18.08 -3.53
N VAL A 121 -11.29 17.19 -2.91
CA VAL A 121 -11.56 17.24 -1.46
C VAL A 121 -10.25 17.14 -0.68
N LEU A 122 -9.38 16.20 -1.05
CA LEU A 122 -8.05 16.06 -0.45
C LEU A 122 -7.23 17.35 -0.59
N GLN A 123 -7.18 17.96 -1.77
CA GLN A 123 -6.42 19.19 -2.02
C GLN A 123 -6.85 20.32 -1.08
N VAL A 124 -8.16 20.53 -0.92
CA VAL A 124 -8.70 21.56 -0.01
C VAL A 124 -8.34 21.24 1.44
N LEU A 125 -8.52 20.00 1.88
CA LEU A 125 -8.15 19.58 3.24
C LEU A 125 -6.64 19.73 3.50
N TRP A 126 -5.80 19.38 2.53
CA TRP A 126 -4.35 19.47 2.62
C TRP A 126 -3.89 20.92 2.77
N ALA A 127 -4.41 21.81 1.91
CA ALA A 127 -4.15 23.24 1.98
C ALA A 127 -4.62 23.83 3.31
N ARG A 128 -5.81 23.44 3.78
CA ARG A 128 -6.35 23.88 5.07
C ARG A 128 -5.50 23.42 6.25
N CYS A 129 -5.05 22.17 6.27
CA CYS A 129 -4.14 21.67 7.31
C CYS A 129 -2.87 22.53 7.37
N ARG A 130 -2.25 22.78 6.21
CA ARG A 130 -1.04 23.60 6.13
C ARG A 130 -1.27 25.06 6.55
N ALA A 131 -2.37 25.68 6.11
CA ALA A 131 -2.74 27.05 6.50
C ALA A 131 -2.97 27.17 8.02
N ALA A 132 -3.44 26.10 8.67
CA ALA A 132 -3.60 26.02 10.12
C ALA A 132 -2.29 25.67 10.86
N GLY A 133 -1.14 25.57 10.18
CA GLY A 133 0.13 25.14 10.76
C GLY A 133 0.16 23.66 11.18
N GLN A 134 -0.83 22.87 10.74
CA GLN A 134 -0.92 21.44 11.03
C GLN A 134 -0.22 20.63 9.94
N LYS A 135 0.36 19.50 10.34
CA LYS A 135 0.97 18.52 9.44
C LYS A 135 -0.14 17.68 8.78
N PRO A 136 -0.27 17.66 7.45
CA PRO A 136 -1.23 16.77 6.77
C PRO A 136 -1.07 15.31 7.21
N SER A 137 0.16 14.84 7.45
CA SER A 137 0.42 13.46 7.89
C SER A 137 -0.10 13.12 9.29
N ALA A 138 -0.32 14.13 10.14
CA ALA A 138 -0.90 13.95 11.46
C ALA A 138 -2.44 13.94 11.45
N VAL A 139 -3.05 14.53 10.42
CA VAL A 139 -4.50 14.73 10.31
C VAL A 139 -5.16 13.72 9.38
N LEU A 140 -4.47 13.25 8.35
CA LEU A 140 -5.03 12.42 7.30
C LEU A 140 -4.57 10.96 7.39
N GLY A 141 -5.34 10.06 6.78
CA GLY A 141 -5.14 8.61 6.81
C GLY A 141 -4.70 8.01 5.46
N ARG A 142 -5.02 6.72 5.28
CA ARG A 142 -4.57 5.91 4.15
C ARG A 142 -5.09 6.41 2.81
N SER A 143 -6.36 6.77 2.71
CA SER A 143 -6.96 7.13 1.41
C SER A 143 -6.40 8.44 0.89
N ALA A 144 -6.19 9.40 1.78
CA ALA A 144 -5.48 10.64 1.46
C ALA A 144 -4.04 10.35 0.98
N LEU A 145 -3.34 9.45 1.67
CA LEU A 145 -1.96 9.11 1.29
C LEU A 145 -1.89 8.42 -0.07
N LYS A 146 -2.83 7.56 -0.45
CA LYS A 146 -2.85 6.92 -1.78
C LYS A 146 -2.74 7.92 -2.93
N LEU A 147 -3.42 9.05 -2.81
CA LEU A 147 -3.43 10.09 -3.84
C LEU A 147 -2.18 11.01 -3.78
N ALA A 148 -1.69 11.29 -2.57
CA ALA A 148 -0.56 12.20 -2.36
C ALA A 148 0.83 11.52 -2.46
N TYR A 149 0.89 10.22 -2.17
CA TYR A 149 2.14 9.48 -2.03
C TYR A 149 2.97 9.40 -3.32
N PRO A 150 2.40 9.14 -4.52
CA PRO A 150 3.18 9.12 -5.76
C PRO A 150 3.93 10.44 -6.00
N LEU A 151 3.31 11.58 -5.66
CA LEU A 151 3.92 12.90 -5.80
C LEU A 151 5.06 13.10 -4.79
N ALA A 152 4.84 12.72 -3.52
CA ALA A 152 5.86 12.81 -2.49
C ALA A 152 7.05 11.89 -2.76
N ALA A 153 6.80 10.65 -3.20
CA ALA A 153 7.82 9.68 -3.56
C ALA A 153 8.64 10.17 -4.76
N ARG A 154 7.98 10.66 -5.82
CA ARG A 154 8.65 11.26 -6.98
C ARG A 154 9.54 12.44 -6.58
N ALA A 155 9.03 13.35 -5.75
CA ALA A 155 9.80 14.51 -5.29
C ALA A 155 11.01 14.10 -4.43
N LEU A 156 10.85 13.10 -3.58
CA LEU A 156 11.90 12.61 -2.67
C LEU A 156 12.98 11.80 -3.39
N LEU A 157 12.60 11.00 -4.39
CA LEU A 157 13.51 10.14 -5.15
C LEU A 157 14.07 10.82 -6.41
N SER A 158 13.58 12.02 -6.75
CA SER A 158 14.18 12.80 -7.82
C SER A 158 15.63 13.13 -7.45
N PRO A 159 16.62 12.82 -8.31
CA PRO A 159 18.00 13.14 -8.02
C PRO A 159 18.12 14.65 -7.78
N PRO A 160 18.84 15.09 -6.73
CA PRO A 160 19.15 16.51 -6.59
C PRO A 160 19.89 16.92 -7.86
N VAL A 161 19.42 17.99 -8.51
CA VAL A 161 20.06 18.56 -9.71
C VAL A 161 21.53 18.76 -9.36
N ALA A 162 22.40 17.99 -10.02
CA ALA A 162 23.75 17.71 -9.59
C ALA A 162 24.57 18.97 -9.28
N THR A 163 24.68 19.32 -8.00
CA THR A 163 25.86 20.00 -7.50
C THR A 163 26.89 18.90 -7.29
N GLY A 164 27.86 18.81 -8.22
CA GLY A 164 28.85 17.73 -8.28
C GLY A 164 29.56 17.44 -6.95
N ASP A 165 30.05 16.21 -6.81
CA ASP A 165 30.73 15.62 -5.64
C ASP A 165 29.87 14.97 -4.55
N THR A 166 29.16 13.90 -4.90
CA THR A 166 28.76 12.89 -3.90
C THR A 166 29.37 11.53 -4.26
N GLY A 167 30.49 11.19 -3.64
CA GLY A 167 31.17 9.88 -3.78
C GLY A 167 30.34 8.68 -3.32
N GLY A 168 30.86 7.47 -3.50
CA GLY A 168 30.13 6.19 -3.41
C GLY A 168 29.35 5.88 -2.12
N ALA A 169 29.62 6.55 -1.00
CA ALA A 169 28.80 6.43 0.21
C ALA A 169 27.39 7.02 0.06
N ALA A 170 27.20 7.99 -0.84
CA ALA A 170 25.88 8.57 -1.13
C ALA A 170 25.01 7.63 -1.98
N ALA A 171 25.63 6.75 -2.78
CA ALA A 171 24.91 5.79 -3.62
C ALA A 171 24.14 4.76 -2.75
N GLY A 172 24.80 4.14 -1.76
CA GLY A 172 24.16 3.16 -0.88
C GLY A 172 23.01 3.74 -0.04
N ALA A 173 23.13 5.00 0.40
CA ALA A 173 22.05 5.70 1.09
C ALA A 173 20.84 5.98 0.17
N GLY A 174 21.09 6.14 -1.15
CA GLY A 174 20.04 6.32 -2.15
C GLY A 174 19.21 5.05 -2.38
N ASP A 175 19.87 3.88 -2.42
CA ASP A 175 19.20 2.59 -2.59
C ASP A 175 18.35 2.24 -1.36
N GLU A 176 18.89 2.44 -0.15
CA GLU A 176 18.13 2.22 1.09
C GLU A 176 16.89 3.12 1.17
N LEU A 177 17.03 4.41 0.79
CA LEU A 177 15.90 5.33 0.73
C LEU A 177 14.85 4.87 -0.27
N ARG A 178 15.26 4.41 -1.46
CA ARG A 178 14.37 3.89 -2.49
C ARG A 178 13.61 2.66 -1.98
N ASP A 179 14.31 1.68 -1.42
CA ASP A 179 13.71 0.46 -0.88
C ASP A 179 12.74 0.73 0.28
N PHE A 180 13.09 1.70 1.13
CA PHE A 180 12.20 2.15 2.21
C PHE A 180 10.95 2.81 1.66
N VAL A 181 11.11 3.77 0.74
CA VAL A 181 10.00 4.49 0.11
C VAL A 181 9.10 3.49 -0.60
N GLU A 182 9.62 2.71 -1.54
CA GLU A 182 8.85 1.71 -2.29
C GLU A 182 8.16 0.68 -1.39
N GLY A 183 8.86 0.19 -0.36
CA GLY A 183 8.27 -0.73 0.61
C GLY A 183 7.07 -0.13 1.34
N PHE A 184 7.16 1.13 1.75
CA PHE A 184 6.04 1.83 2.35
C PHE A 184 4.91 2.08 1.34
N GLY A 185 5.25 2.40 0.09
CA GLY A 185 4.31 2.56 -1.01
C GLY A 185 3.51 1.29 -1.28
N ARG A 186 4.17 0.12 -1.33
CA ARG A 186 3.52 -1.18 -1.46
C ARG A 186 2.49 -1.44 -0.37
N SER A 187 2.72 -0.96 0.86
CA SER A 187 1.74 -1.11 1.96
C SER A 187 0.40 -0.41 1.70
N LEU A 188 0.32 0.51 0.73
CA LEU A 188 -0.92 1.18 0.34
C LEU A 188 -1.83 0.27 -0.47
N GLU A 189 -1.28 -0.73 -1.14
CA GLU A 189 -2.04 -1.65 -1.98
C GLU A 189 -2.91 -2.62 -1.18
N LYS A 190 -4.04 -3.02 -1.77
CA LYS A 190 -4.95 -3.98 -1.14
C LYS A 190 -4.30 -5.37 -1.16
N GLY A 191 -4.22 -6.02 0.00
CA GLY A 191 -3.62 -7.35 0.14
C GLY A 191 -2.09 -7.37 0.11
N ALA A 192 -1.42 -6.22 0.07
CA ALA A 192 0.02 -6.18 0.17
C ALA A 192 0.52 -6.79 1.50
N PRO A 193 1.67 -7.47 1.50
CA PRO A 193 2.30 -7.95 2.71
C PRO A 193 2.44 -6.80 3.73
N ALA A 194 2.13 -7.08 4.99
CA ALA A 194 2.23 -6.10 6.08
C ALA A 194 1.24 -4.92 6.05
N ALA A 195 0.40 -4.77 5.03
CA ALA A 195 -0.56 -3.67 4.96
C ALA A 195 -1.56 -3.66 6.14
N ASP A 196 -1.97 -4.83 6.63
CA ASP A 196 -2.82 -5.01 7.81
C ASP A 196 -2.17 -4.49 9.11
N VAL A 197 -0.84 -4.58 9.22
CA VAL A 197 -0.11 -4.12 10.42
C VAL A 197 0.28 -2.65 10.30
N VAL A 198 0.79 -2.23 9.14
CA VAL A 198 1.15 -0.84 8.88
C VAL A 198 -0.06 0.07 9.11
N TRP A 199 -1.22 -0.34 8.58
CA TRP A 199 -2.46 0.42 8.67
C TRP A 199 -3.38 -0.05 9.81
N ALA A 200 -2.84 -0.69 10.85
CA ALA A 200 -3.60 -1.01 12.06
C ALA A 200 -3.77 0.24 12.96
N ALA A 201 -4.99 0.49 13.43
CA ALA A 201 -5.23 1.50 14.46
C ALA A 201 -4.64 1.08 15.82
N ASP A 202 -4.67 -0.22 16.11
CA ASP A 202 -4.00 -0.86 17.26
C ASP A 202 -2.96 -1.85 16.75
N LEU A 203 -1.69 -1.42 16.77
CA LEU A 203 -0.55 -2.23 16.33
C LEU A 203 -0.40 -3.51 17.17
N GLY A 204 -0.66 -3.43 18.48
CA GLY A 204 -0.51 -4.56 19.39
C GLY A 204 -1.51 -5.67 19.08
N ALA A 205 -2.78 -5.30 18.88
CA ALA A 205 -3.83 -6.22 18.47
C ALA A 205 -3.53 -6.86 17.10
N ALA A 206 -3.06 -6.08 16.12
CA ALA A 206 -2.71 -6.61 14.80
C ALA A 206 -1.53 -7.62 14.86
N LEU A 207 -0.49 -7.31 15.64
CA LEU A 207 0.63 -8.23 15.85
C LEU A 207 0.22 -9.50 16.60
N ALA A 208 -0.65 -9.39 17.61
CA ALA A 208 -1.19 -10.54 18.33
C ALA A 208 -2.01 -11.44 17.40
N SER A 209 -2.90 -10.86 16.58
CA SER A 209 -3.68 -11.58 15.57
C SER A 209 -2.78 -12.38 14.61
N ARG A 210 -1.72 -11.75 14.09
CA ARG A 210 -0.73 -12.44 13.24
C ARG A 210 0.03 -13.57 13.94
N ARG A 211 0.34 -13.42 15.23
CA ARG A 211 0.99 -14.48 16.01
C ARG A 211 0.05 -15.67 16.18
N LEU A 212 -1.22 -15.42 16.49
CA LEU A 212 -2.24 -16.46 16.59
C LEU A 212 -2.48 -17.16 15.23
N ALA A 213 -2.58 -16.40 14.14
CA ALA A 213 -2.74 -16.97 12.80
C ALA A 213 -1.56 -17.87 12.41
N ARG A 214 -0.31 -17.42 12.65
CA ARG A 214 0.88 -18.23 12.39
C ARG A 214 0.95 -19.48 13.27
N ALA A 215 0.54 -19.39 14.53
CA ALA A 215 0.48 -20.55 15.42
C ALA A 215 -0.56 -21.57 14.94
N ALA A 216 -1.75 -21.11 14.56
CA ALA A 216 -2.80 -21.98 14.02
C ALA A 216 -2.38 -22.66 12.70
N GLU A 217 -1.74 -21.92 11.79
CA GLU A 217 -1.20 -22.47 10.55
C GLU A 217 -0.09 -23.50 10.80
N ALA A 218 0.78 -23.29 11.79
CA ALA A 218 1.80 -24.26 12.17
C ALA A 218 1.19 -25.57 12.68
N VAL A 219 0.16 -25.49 13.55
CA VAL A 219 -0.59 -26.66 14.03
C VAL A 219 -1.31 -27.37 12.87
N GLU A 220 -1.88 -26.62 11.93
CA GLU A 220 -2.55 -27.18 10.74
C GLU A 220 -1.55 -27.88 9.80
N ARG A 221 -0.35 -27.31 9.61
CA ARG A 221 0.75 -27.94 8.87
C ARG A 221 1.23 -29.23 9.52
N GLU A 222 1.38 -29.24 10.85
CA GLU A 222 1.76 -30.44 11.60
C GLU A 222 0.70 -31.54 11.46
N ARG A 223 -0.59 -31.18 11.59
CA ARG A 223 -1.70 -32.12 11.38
C ARG A 223 -1.72 -32.66 9.96
N ARG A 224 -1.48 -31.82 8.94
CA ARG A 224 -1.40 -32.25 7.54
C ARG A 224 -0.23 -33.21 7.32
N ALA A 225 0.95 -32.89 7.86
CA ALA A 225 2.12 -33.76 7.77
C ALA A 225 1.86 -35.13 8.41
N ALA A 226 1.32 -35.17 9.63
CA ALA A 226 0.97 -36.41 10.31
C ALA A 226 -0.08 -37.23 9.54
N SER A 227 -1.10 -36.57 8.96
CA SER A 227 -2.11 -37.27 8.15
C SER A 227 -1.56 -37.82 6.83
N ALA A 228 -0.62 -37.10 6.21
CA ALA A 228 0.03 -37.54 4.97
C ALA A 228 0.97 -38.72 5.23
N GLU A 229 1.67 -38.72 6.36
CA GLU A 229 2.52 -39.83 6.81
C GLU A 229 1.68 -41.07 7.11
N ALA A 230 0.58 -40.93 7.86
CA ALA A 230 -0.34 -42.03 8.14
C ALA A 230 -0.93 -42.64 6.85
N PHE A 231 -1.31 -41.81 5.88
CA PHE A 231 -1.78 -42.28 4.57
C PHE A 231 -0.67 -43.01 3.77
N ALA A 232 0.56 -42.50 3.82
CA ALA A 232 1.69 -43.14 3.15
C ALA A 232 2.03 -44.50 3.78
N ASP A 233 1.91 -44.63 5.11
CA ASP A 233 2.09 -45.89 5.82
C ASP A 233 0.98 -46.90 5.47
N GLU A 234 -0.28 -46.46 5.40
CA GLU A 234 -1.41 -47.30 4.97
C GLU A 234 -1.21 -47.80 3.54
N LEU A 235 -0.76 -46.94 2.63
CA LEU A 235 -0.46 -47.32 1.24
C LEU A 235 0.68 -48.33 1.17
N ARG A 236 1.76 -48.14 1.94
CA ARG A 236 2.89 -49.09 2.02
C ARG A 236 2.43 -50.46 2.56
N ALA A 237 1.58 -50.47 3.59
CA ALA A 237 1.02 -51.70 4.13
C ALA A 237 0.11 -52.42 3.11
N ALA A 238 -0.73 -51.68 2.39
CA ALA A 238 -1.61 -52.25 1.35
C ALA A 238 -0.83 -52.83 0.16
N LEU A 239 0.25 -52.18 -0.27
CA LEU A 239 1.14 -52.68 -1.32
C LEU A 239 1.91 -53.93 -0.89
N ALA A 240 2.42 -53.95 0.35
CA ALA A 240 3.06 -55.14 0.91
C ALA A 240 2.11 -56.34 0.99
N ALA A 241 0.84 -56.11 1.38
CA ALA A 241 -0.18 -57.15 1.44
C ALA A 241 -0.61 -57.67 0.06
N ARG A 242 -0.42 -56.89 -1.02
CA ARG A 242 -0.72 -57.29 -2.41
C ARG A 242 0.41 -58.05 -3.10
N HIS A 243 1.61 -58.07 -2.52
CA HIS A 243 2.71 -58.94 -2.92
C HIS A 243 2.92 -60.10 -1.91
N PRO A 244 1.92 -60.94 -1.60
CA PRO A 244 2.19 -62.17 -0.88
C PRO A 244 2.88 -63.14 -1.85
N ALA A 245 4.21 -63.20 -1.78
CA ALA A 245 5.00 -64.36 -2.19
C ALA A 245 4.72 -64.96 -3.59
N GLU A 246 4.90 -64.18 -4.67
CA GLU A 246 5.31 -64.75 -5.97
C GLU A 246 6.85 -64.97 -6.03
N GLU A 247 7.52 -65.11 -4.88
CA GLU A 247 8.93 -65.49 -4.81
C GLU A 247 9.16 -67.02 -4.93
N ASP A 248 8.10 -67.83 -5.11
CA ASP A 248 8.24 -69.29 -5.31
C ASP A 248 7.90 -69.78 -6.73
N ALA A 249 7.56 -68.88 -7.65
CA ALA A 249 7.55 -69.22 -9.08
C ALA A 249 8.96 -69.03 -9.63
N ALA A 250 9.86 -69.95 -9.27
CA ALA A 250 11.16 -70.10 -9.91
C ALA A 250 10.94 -70.19 -11.43
N VAL A 251 11.14 -69.06 -12.13
CA VAL A 251 11.26 -69.03 -13.59
C VAL A 251 12.54 -69.79 -13.91
N ARG A 252 12.41 -71.11 -14.08
CA ARG A 252 13.45 -71.95 -14.69
C ARG A 252 13.63 -71.46 -16.11
N ILE A 253 14.67 -70.67 -16.32
CA ILE A 253 15.19 -70.38 -17.65
C ILE A 253 15.94 -71.66 -18.07
N GLU A 254 15.31 -72.51 -18.88
CA GLU A 254 16.00 -73.63 -19.54
C GLU A 254 16.98 -73.04 -20.58
N GLU A 255 18.27 -73.24 -20.34
CA GLU A 255 19.33 -73.03 -21.33
C GLU A 255 19.16 -74.07 -22.45
N VAL A 256 18.89 -73.60 -23.68
CA VAL A 256 18.94 -74.41 -24.90
C VAL A 256 20.40 -74.45 -25.34
N ALA A 257 21.03 -75.62 -25.26
CA ALA A 257 22.37 -75.88 -25.78
C ALA A 257 22.31 -76.29 -27.26
N ASP A 258 23.17 -75.68 -28.08
CA ASP A 258 23.49 -76.05 -29.47
C ASP A 258 24.50 -77.22 -29.53
#